data_AF-A0A7J2WS36-F1
#
_entry.id   AF-A0A7J2WS36-F1
#
_cell.length_a   1.000
_cell.length_b   1.000
_cell.length_c   1.000
_cell.angle_alpha   90.00
_cell.angle_beta   90.00
_cell.angle_gamma   90.00
#
_symmetry.space_group_name_H-M   'P 1'
#
loop_
_entity.id
_entity.type
_entity.pdbx_description
1 polymer ?
#
loop_
_entity_poly.entity_id
_entity_poly.type
_entity_poly.pdbx_seq_one_letter_code
_entity_poly.pdbx_strand_id
1 'polypeptide(L)' 'MIIVISDTHGEIENIRSILNKLRELNPDLVVHLGR' A
#
# COMPACT_ATOMS: atom_id res chain seq x y z
N MET A 1 -10.65 -9.25 0.17
CA MET A 1 -9.96 -8.37 1.14
C MET A 1 -9.59 -7.05 0.47
N ILE A 2 -10.08 -5.95 1.02
CA ILE A 2 -9.75 -4.59 0.55
C ILE A 2 -8.67 -4.04 1.49
N ILE A 3 -7.58 -3.51 0.94
CA ILE A 3 -6.54 -2.84 1.71
C ILE A 3 -6.57 -1.35 1.39
N VAL A 4 -6.55 -0.52 2.44
CA VAL A 4 -6.50 0.94 2.32
C VAL A 4 -5.15 1.43 2.81
N ILE A 5 -4.47 2.24 1.99
CA ILE A 5 -3.19 2.88 2.30
C ILE A 5 -3.42 4.38 2.30
N SER A 6 -2.94 5.09 3.32
CA SER A 6 -3.07 6.55 3.42
C SER A 6 -1.73 7.22 3.70
N ASP A 7 -1.61 8.50 3.35
CA ASP A 7 -0.56 9.42 3.80
C ASP A 7 0.88 8.90 3.62
N THR A 8 1.21 8.48 2.39
CA THR A 8 2.56 7.94 2.09
C THR A 8 3.66 9.01 2.08
N HIS A 9 3.33 10.30 1.98
CA HIS A 9 4.24 11.45 2.07
C HIS A 9 5.55 11.36 1.26
N GLY A 10 5.58 10.58 0.17
CA GLY A 10 6.77 10.39 -0.66
C GLY A 10 7.86 9.50 -0.06
N GLU A 11 7.58 8.79 1.04
CA GLU A 11 8.53 7.87 1.68
C GLU A 11 8.69 6.57 0.87
N ILE A 12 9.54 6.61 -0.17
CA ILE A 12 9.70 5.55 -1.17
C ILE A 12 10.03 4.19 -0.54
N GLU A 13 10.86 4.14 0.49
CA GLU A 13 11.25 2.89 1.15
C GLU A 13 10.07 2.25 1.90
N ASN A 14 9.21 3.06 2.52
CA ASN A 14 7.97 2.58 3.15
C ASN A 14 7.00 2.05 2.09
N ILE A 15 6.86 2.74 0.96
CA ILE A 15 6.03 2.29 -0.16
C ILE A 15 6.53 0.93 -0.68
N ARG A 16 7.83 0.76 -0.87
CA ARG A 16 8.43 -0.53 -1.31
C ARG A 16 8.13 -1.66 -0.32
N SER A 17 8.27 -1.40 0.97
CA SER A 17 7.95 -2.39 2.01
C SER A 17 6.46 -2.79 1.99
N ILE A 18 5.56 -1.81 1.83
CA ILE A 18 4.12 -2.05 1.72
C ILE A 18 3.80 -2.88 0.46
N LEU A 19 4.39 -2.55 -0.69
CA LEU A 19 4.19 -3.29 -1.94
C LEU A 19 4.56 -4.77 -1.82
N ASN A 20 5.65 -5.09 -1.12
CA ASN A 20 6.02 -6.49 -0.87
C ASN A 20 4.96 -7.22 -0.04
N LYS A 21 4.44 -6.58 1.02
CA LYS A 21 3.36 -7.14 1.83
C LYS A 21 2.06 -7.32 1.03
N LEU A 22 1.73 -6.39 0.15
CA LEU A 22 0.54 -6.50 -0.71
C LEU A 22 0.62 -7.71 -1.64
N ARG A 23 1.82 -8.06 -2.14
CA ARG A 23 1.99 -9.25 -2.97
C ARG A 23 1.73 -10.54 -2.21
N GLU A 24 2.19 -10.63 -0.96
CA GLU A 24 1.94 -11.79 -0.10
C GLU A 24 0.46 -11.90 0.28
N LEU A 25 -0.18 -10.76 0.57
CA LEU A 25 -1.57 -10.69 1.00
C LEU A 25 -2.57 -10.87 -0.16
N ASN A 26 -2.13 -10.66 -1.40
CA ASN A 26 -2.93 -10.75 -2.64
C ASN A 26 -4.36 -10.17 -2.50
N PRO A 27 -4.51 -8.88 -2.15
CA PRO A 27 -5.81 -8.26 -1.97
C PRO A 27 -6.56 -8.14 -3.31
N ASP A 28 -7.89 -8.25 -3.25
CA ASP A 28 -8.75 -8.06 -4.43
C ASP A 28 -8.79 -6.60 -4.90
N LEU A 29 -8.54 -5.65 -3.98
CA LEU A 29 -8.51 -4.23 -4.26
C LEU A 29 -7.60 -3.50 -3.26
N VAL A 30 -6.76 -2.61 -3.79
CA VAL A 30 -5.97 -1.66 -2.99
C VAL A 30 -6.47 -0.25 -3.28
N VAL A 31 -6.85 0.47 -2.24
CA VAL A 31 -7.25 1.88 -2.31
C VAL A 31 -6.17 2.71 -1.66
N HIS A 32 -5.55 3.61 -2.40
CA HIS A 32 -4.61 4.59 -1.86
C HIS A 32 -5.32 5.94 -1.73
N LEU A 33 -5.34 6.48 -0.52
CA LEU A 33 -5.97 7.74 -0.17
C LEU A 33 -4.87 8.70 0.30
N GLY A 34 -4.47 9.68 -0.50
CA GLY A 34 -3.46 10.62 -0.01
C GLY A 34 -3.01 11.65 -1.02
N ARG A 35 -2.03 12.44 -0.57
CA ARG A 35 -1.19 13.30 -1.42
C ARG A 35 0.24 12.76 -1.44
#